data_AF-A0A2N0LAW0-F1
#
_entry.id   AF-A0A2N0LAW0-F1
#
_cell.length_a   1.000
_cell.length_b   1.000
_cell.length_c   1.000
_cell.angle_alpha   90.00
_cell.angle_beta   90.00
_cell.angle_gamma   90.00
#
_symmetry.space_group_name_H-M   'P 1'
#
loop_
_entity.id
_entity.type
_entity.pdbx_description
1 polymer ?
#
loop_
_entity_poly.entity_id
_entity_poly.type
_entity_poly.pdbx_seq_one_letter_code
_entity_poly.pdbx_strand_id
1 'polypeptide(L)' 'MLNACTTTRIFCRPNCPPGRRTKPEHRKPFKDIDAAFAAGFRDCLVCKPVDGPPGPWKPKRTRLETS' A
#
# COMPACT_ATOMS: atom_id res chain seq x y z
N MET A 1 -8.73 -5.28 -3.88
CA MET A 1 -9.15 -4.35 -2.81
C MET A 1 -7.92 -3.70 -2.18
N LEU A 2 -7.70 -2.42 -2.45
CA LEU A 2 -6.54 -1.61 -2.05
C LEU A 2 -7.02 -0.41 -1.23
N ASN A 3 -6.17 0.11 -0.36
CA ASN A 3 -6.44 1.32 0.42
C ASN A 3 -5.49 2.42 -0.02
N ALA A 4 -6.03 3.55 -0.46
CA ALA A 4 -5.28 4.74 -0.79
C ALA A 4 -5.45 5.83 0.26
N CYS A 5 -4.42 6.63 0.45
CA CYS A 5 -4.40 7.77 1.34
C CYS A 5 -4.46 9.03 0.51
N THR A 6 -5.51 9.84 0.64
CA THR A 6 -5.68 11.07 -0.16
C THR A 6 -4.65 12.14 0.18
N THR A 7 -4.15 12.18 1.42
CA THR A 7 -3.12 13.12 1.88
C THR A 7 -1.75 12.84 1.25
N THR A 8 -1.30 11.59 1.23
CA THR A 8 0.00 11.22 0.65
C THR A 8 -0.08 10.84 -0.82
N ARG A 9 -1.30 10.65 -1.34
CA ARG A 9 -1.58 10.06 -2.67
C ARG A 9 -0.85 8.73 -2.91
N ILE A 10 -0.77 7.89 -1.89
CA ILE A 10 -0.17 6.55 -1.97
C ILE A 10 -1.25 5.50 -1.77
N PHE A 11 -1.26 4.46 -2.61
CA PHE A 11 -2.10 3.28 -2.44
C PHE A 11 -1.33 2.05 -1.95
N CYS A 12 -1.95 1.31 -1.04
CA CYS A 12 -1.38 0.17 -0.31
C CYS A 12 -2.32 -1.03 -0.33
N ARG A 13 -1.81 -2.21 0.02
CA ARG A 13 -2.64 -3.37 0.37
C ARG A 13 -3.36 -3.14 1.72
N PRO A 14 -4.53 -3.76 1.97
CA PRO A 14 -5.27 -3.62 3.22
C PRO A 14 -4.50 -4.14 4.45
N ASN A 15 -3.62 -5.11 4.24
CA ASN A 15 -2.68 -5.64 5.24
C ASN A 15 -1.54 -4.66 5.59
N CYS A 16 -1.31 -3.61 4.80
CA CYS A 16 -0.16 -2.74 4.99
C CYS A 16 -0.29 -1.90 6.28
N PRO A 17 0.65 -1.96 7.23
CA PRO A 17 0.61 -1.18 8.47
C PRO A 17 0.63 0.34 8.28
N PRO A 18 1.36 0.97 7.32
CA PRO A 18 1.20 2.40 7.08
C PRO A 18 -0.21 2.73 6.58
N GLY A 19 -0.81 1.87 5.74
CA GLY A 19 -2.21 2.02 5.33
C GLY A 19 -3.20 1.83 6.48
N ARG A 20 -2.86 0.98 7.46
CA ARG A 20 -3.65 0.79 8.69
C ARG A 20 -3.66 2.05 9.55
N ARG A 21 -2.56 2.81 9.60
CA ARG A 21 -2.45 4.09 10.33
C ARG A 21 -3.15 5.27 9.65
N THR A 22 -3.49 5.18 8.36
CA THR A 22 -4.25 6.22 7.66
C THR A 22 -5.60 6.44 8.33
N LYS A 23 -5.89 7.69 8.69
CA LYS A 23 -7.21 8.09 9.19
C LYS A 23 -8.30 7.69 8.18
N PRO A 24 -9.46 7.18 8.65
CA PRO A 24 -10.53 6.74 7.77
C PRO A 24 -11.05 7.86 6.85
N GLU A 25 -11.02 9.12 7.31
CA GLU A 25 -11.39 10.31 6.54
C GLU A 25 -10.59 10.50 5.25
N HIS A 26 -9.32 10.07 5.26
CA HIS A 26 -8.42 10.17 4.10
C HIS A 26 -8.21 8.81 3.41
N ARG A 27 -8.89 7.75 3.87
CA ARG A 27 -8.76 6.41 3.31
C ARG A 27 -9.77 6.24 2.18
N LYS A 28 -9.28 6.03 0.96
CA LYS A 28 -10.08 5.74 -0.22
C LYS A 28 -9.86 4.30 -0.69
N PRO A 29 -10.88 3.43 -0.68
CA PRO A 29 -10.74 2.08 -1.20
C PRO A 29 -10.69 2.10 -2.74
N PHE A 30 -9.82 1.27 -3.32
CA PHE A 30 -9.72 1.04 -4.76
C PHE A 30 -9.92 -0.44 -5.06
N LYS A 31 -10.56 -0.73 -6.19
CA LYS A 31 -10.85 -2.11 -6.62
C LYS A 31 -9.56 -2.76 -7.15
N ASP A 32 -8.86 -2.01 -8.00
CA ASP A 32 -7.68 -2.44 -8.76
C ASP A 32 -6.55 -1.41 -8.70
N ILE A 33 -5.34 -1.88 -9.04
CA ILE A 33 -4.13 -1.06 -9.09
C ILE A 33 -4.25 0.01 -10.18
N ASP A 34 -4.77 -0.38 -11.36
CA ASP A 34 -4.93 0.50 -12.50
C ASP A 34 -5.84 1.70 -12.19
N ALA A 35 -6.97 1.44 -11.52
CA ALA A 35 -7.88 2.50 -11.06
C ALA A 35 -7.20 3.50 -10.10
N ALA A 36 -6.25 3.03 -9.28
CA ALA A 36 -5.48 3.91 -8.40
C ALA A 36 -4.47 4.76 -9.17
N PHE A 37 -3.79 4.19 -10.17
CA PHE A 37 -2.90 4.93 -11.07
C PHE A 37 -3.64 5.95 -11.92
N ALA A 38 -4.78 5.58 -12.50
CA ALA A 38 -5.64 6.48 -13.27
C ALA A 38 -6.14 7.67 -12.42
N ALA A 39 -6.34 7.45 -11.11
CA ALA A 39 -6.68 8.50 -10.17
C ALA A 39 -5.46 9.34 -9.67
N GLY A 40 -4.25 9.06 -10.15
CA GLY A 40 -3.02 9.80 -9.82
C GLY A 40 -2.37 9.40 -8.49
N PHE A 41 -2.65 8.20 -7.98
CA PHE A 41 -2.01 7.67 -6.78
C PHE A 41 -0.74 6.88 -7.15
N ARG A 42 0.26 6.95 -6.27
CA ARG A 42 1.52 6.21 -6.39
C ARG A 42 1.49 4.92 -5.58
N ASP A 43 2.26 3.93 -6.00
CA ASP A 43 2.37 2.66 -5.28
C ASP A 43 3.15 2.81 -3.97
N CYS A 44 2.79 2.01 -2.98
CA CYS A 44 3.49 1.99 -1.71
C CYS A 44 4.81 1.22 -1.80
N LEU A 45 5.93 1.91 -1.59
CA LEU A 45 7.27 1.29 -1.59
C LEU A 45 7.51 0.27 -0.45
N VAL A 46 6.61 0.18 0.53
CA VAL A 46 6.73 -0.75 1.68
C VAL A 46 6.10 -2.11 1.38
N CYS A 47 4.83 -2.11 0.97
CA CYS A 47 4.11 -3.34 0.63
C CYS A 47 4.18 -3.68 -0.86
N LYS A 48 4.74 -2.77 -1.67
CA LYS A 48 4.83 -2.79 -3.13
C LYS A 48 3.67 -3.60 -3.75
N PRO A 49 2.45 -3.03 -3.78
CA PRO A 49 1.27 -3.76 -4.23
C PRO A 49 1.42 -4.31 -5.66
N VAL A 50 2.31 -3.69 -6.45
CA VAL A 50 2.71 -4.05 -7.82
C VAL A 50 3.82 -5.11 -7.91
N ASP A 51 4.62 -5.31 -6.86
CA ASP A 51 5.84 -6.14 -6.87
C ASP A 51 5.58 -7.42 -6.07
N GLY A 52 5.05 -8.44 -6.75
CA GLY A 52 4.89 -9.80 -6.22
C GLY A 52 3.53 -10.12 -5.58
N PRO A 53 3.25 -11.41 -5.32
CA PRO A 53 1.95 -11.90 -4.84
C PRO A 53 1.59 -11.38 -3.44
N PRO A 54 0.31 -11.48 -3.02
CA PRO A 54 -0.14 -11.16 -1.66
C PRO A 54 0.50 -12.09 -0.62
N GLY A 55 1.74 -11.81 -0.23
CA GLY A 55 2.43 -12.45 0.89
C GLY A 55 2.16 -11.75 2.22
N PRO A 56 2.53 -12.38 3.35
CA PRO A 56 2.51 -11.75 4.66
C PRO A 56 3.36 -10.47 4.63
N TRP A 57 2.86 -9.40 5.26
CA TRP A 57 3.59 -8.14 5.29
C TRP A 57 4.88 -8.32 6.10
N LYS A 58 6.04 -8.13 5.44
CA LYS A 58 7.35 -8.14 6.10
C LYS A 58 7.91 -6.71 6.21
N PRO A 59 8.28 -6.24 7.42
CA PRO A 59 8.97 -4.97 7.60
C PRO A 59 10.23 -4.90 6.74
N LYS A 60 10.64 -3.69 6.34
CA LYS A 60 11.91 -3.50 5.61
C LYS A 60 13.12 -3.92 6.47
N ARG A 61 13.05 -3.72 7.79
CA ARG A 61 14.09 -4.13 8.77
C ARG A 61 14.36 -5.64 8.71
N THR A 62 13.31 -6.46 8.69
CA THR A 62 13.43 -7.92 8.68
C THR A 62 13.93 -8.49 7.35
N ARG A 63 14.01 -7.70 6.26
CA ARG A 63 14.63 -8.14 5.00
C ARG A 63 16.16 -8.05 5.02
N LEU A 64 16.74 -7.33 5.97
CA LEU A 64 18.18 -7.08 6.04
C LEU A 64 18.92 -8.08 6.95
N GLU A 65 18.20 -8.92 7.71
CA GLU A 65 18.77 -9.91 8.65
C GLU A 65 19.14 -11.24 7.97
N THR A 66 19.18 -11.30 6.64
CA THR A 66 19.66 -12.50 5.90
C THR A 66 20.69 -12.08 4.87
N SER A 67 21.81 -11.52 5.35
CA SER A 67 23.05 -11.42 4.58
C SER A 67 24.21 -11.91 5.40
#